data_AF-A0A2E0AG87-F1
#
_entry.id   AF-A0A2E0AG87-F1
#
_cell.length_a   1.000
_cell.length_b   1.000
_cell.length_c   1.000
_cell.angle_alpha   90.00
_cell.angle_beta   90.00
_cell.angle_gamma   90.00
#
_symmetry.space_group_name_H-M   'P 1'
#
loop_
_entity.id
_entity.type
_entity.pdbx_description
1 polymer ?
#
loop_
_entity_poly.entity_id
_entity_poly.type
_entity_poly.pdbx_seq_one_letter_code
_entity_poly.pdbx_strand_id
1 'polypeptide(L)' 'MTESSSDQEQLLKLRKVLELAKAKQNKLFISNIEREIAALERGQPSPIIEEYLTVEERANAAEE' A
#
# COMPACT_ATOMS: atom_id res chain seq x y z
N MET A 1 -10.46 -6.34 -18.86
CA MET A 1 -10.73 -4.99 -18.31
C MET A 1 -11.21 -5.16 -16.86
N THR A 2 -10.31 -5.45 -15.92
CA THR A 2 -10.67 -5.84 -14.54
C THR A 2 -9.63 -5.36 -13.51
N GLU A 3 -8.83 -4.34 -13.81
CA GLU A 3 -7.83 -3.82 -12.84
C GLU A 3 -8.37 -2.61 -12.05
N SER A 4 -9.19 -1.75 -12.66
CA SER A 4 -9.62 -0.49 -12.03
C SER A 4 -10.55 -0.60 -10.82
N SER A 5 -11.28 -1.72 -10.64
CA SER A 5 -12.14 -1.91 -9.45
C SER A 5 -11.34 -2.33 -8.22
N SER A 6 -10.20 -3.01 -8.41
CA SER A 6 -9.37 -3.51 -7.31
C SER A 6 -8.62 -2.36 -6.63
N ASP A 7 -8.05 -1.46 -7.44
CA ASP A 7 -7.26 -0.33 -6.94
C ASP A 7 -8.08 0.65 -6.12
N GLN A 8 -9.33 0.92 -6.54
CA GLN A 8 -10.24 1.79 -5.79
C GLN A 8 -10.66 1.17 -4.46
N GLU A 9 -10.92 -0.14 -4.44
CA GLU A 9 -11.23 -0.86 -3.20
C GLU A 9 -10.03 -0.87 -2.25
N GLN A 10 -8.83 -1.06 -2.79
CA GLN A 10 -7.58 -1.01 -2.03
C GLN A 10 -7.31 0.39 -1.47
N LEU A 11 -7.55 1.45 -2.25
CA LEU A 11 -7.49 2.84 -1.80
C LEU A 11 -8.43 3.11 -0.62
N LEU A 12 -9.66 2.61 -0.69
CA LEU A 12 -10.64 2.73 0.40
C LEU A 12 -10.18 2.01 1.66
N LYS A 13 -9.60 0.81 1.53
CA LYS A 13 -9.03 0.06 2.66
C LYS A 13 -7.86 0.82 3.29
N LEU A 14 -6.91 1.31 2.48
CA LEU A 14 -5.75 2.08 2.95
C LEU A 14 -6.17 3.35 3.68
N ARG A 15 -7.18 4.08 3.19
CA ARG A 15 -7.72 5.26 3.86
C ARG A 15 -8.31 4.93 5.24
N LYS A 16 -9.05 3.83 5.38
CA LYS A 16 -9.55 3.35 6.69
C LYS A 16 -8.40 2.99 7.64
N VAL A 17 -7.37 2.32 7.14
CA VAL A 17 -6.18 1.96 7.93
C VAL A 17 -5.43 3.22 8.37
N LEU A 18 -5.34 4.24 7.52
CA LEU A 18 -4.73 5.54 7.85
C LEU A 18 -5.48 6.24 8.99
N GLU A 19 -6.81 6.22 9.00
CA GLU A 19 -7.61 6.77 10.10
C GLU A 19 -7.34 6.05 11.42
N LEU A 20 -7.26 4.72 11.41
CA LEU A 20 -6.90 3.92 12.59
C LEU A 20 -5.46 4.20 13.06
N ALA A 21 -4.53 4.37 12.11
CA ALA A 21 -3.14 4.71 12.38
C ALA A 21 -3.01 6.08 13.05
N LYS A 22 -3.76 7.07 12.56
CA LYS A 22 -3.85 8.43 13.11
C LYS A 22 -4.42 8.42 14.53
N ALA A 23 -5.47 7.63 14.78
CA ALA A 23 -6.03 7.44 16.12
C ALA A 23 -5.02 6.85 17.12
N LYS A 24 -4.14 5.96 16.66
CA LYS A 24 -3.08 5.34 17.48
C LYS A 24 -1.77 6.14 17.54
N GLN A 25 -1.69 7.30 16.88
CA GLN A 25 -0.49 8.15 16.79
C GLN A 25 0.78 7.41 16.34
N ASN A 26 0.65 6.34 15.55
CA ASN A 26 1.80 5.59 15.05
C ASN A 26 2.40 6.31 13.83
N LYS A 27 3.30 7.26 14.08
CA LYS A 27 3.86 8.16 13.06
C LYS A 27 4.54 7.43 11.89
N LEU A 28 5.27 6.34 12.17
CA LEU A 28 5.93 5.53 11.13
C LEU A 28 4.89 4.85 10.23
N PHE A 29 3.88 4.25 10.84
CA PHE A 29 2.82 3.58 10.10
C PHE A 29 1.95 4.55 9.28
N ILE A 30 1.66 5.74 9.82
CA ILE A 30 0.96 6.82 9.10
C ILE A 30 1.76 7.21 7.85
N SER A 31 3.06 7.51 8.00
CA SER A 31 3.93 7.89 6.88
C SER A 31 3.97 6.81 5.80
N ASN A 32 4.00 5.54 6.20
CA ASN A 32 4.02 4.42 5.26
C ASN A 32 2.72 4.38 4.46
N ILE A 33 1.56 4.37 5.12
CA ILE A 33 0.25 4.30 4.44
C ILE A 33 -0.01 5.53 3.56
N GLU A 34 0.47 6.71 3.94
CA GLU A 34 0.36 7.91 3.09
C GLU A 34 1.18 7.77 1.79
N ARG A 35 2.37 7.16 1.86
CA ARG A 35 3.17 6.85 0.65
C ARG A 35 2.51 5.79 -0.22
N GLU A 36 1.90 4.79 0.40
CA GLU A 36 1.18 3.72 -0.29
C GLU A 36 -0.02 4.24 -1.08
N ILE A 37 -0.83 5.09 -0.45
CA ILE A 37 -1.96 5.75 -1.11
C ILE A 37 -1.46 6.59 -2.30
N ALA A 38 -0.38 7.34 -2.12
CA ALA A 38 0.18 8.18 -3.19
C ALA A 38 0.73 7.37 -4.37
N ALA A 39 1.34 6.20 -4.12
CA ALA A 39 1.79 5.29 -5.17
C ALA A 39 0.61 4.66 -5.91
N LEU A 40 -0.39 4.18 -5.17
CA LEU A 40 -1.59 3.58 -5.73
C LEU A 40 -2.41 4.58 -6.56
N GLU A 41 -2.53 5.83 -6.12
CA GLU A 41 -3.17 6.92 -6.90
C GLU A 41 -2.42 7.25 -8.19
N ARG A 42 -1.12 6.93 -8.26
CA ARG A 42 -0.27 7.11 -9.45
C ARG A 42 -0.19 5.85 -10.32
N GLY A 43 -0.83 4.75 -9.92
CA GLY A 43 -0.66 3.44 -10.56
C GLY A 43 0.77 2.90 -10.45
N GLN A 44 1.49 3.31 -9.42
CA GLN A 44 2.85 2.86 -9.12
C GLN A 44 2.80 1.71 -8.09
N PRO A 45 3.76 0.78 -8.14
CA PRO A 45 3.85 -0.31 -7.18
C PRO A 45 4.04 0.23 -5.76
N SER A 46 3.60 -0.58 -4.79
CA SER A 46 3.69 -0.28 -3.36
C SER A 46 5.14 -0.02 -2.92
N PRO A 47 5.50 1.22 -2.51
CA PRO A 47 6.84 1.52 -2.02
C PRO A 47 7.12 0.85 -0.67
N ILE A 48 6.09 0.52 0.12
CA ILE A 48 6.27 -0.19 1.39
C ILE A 48 6.69 -1.63 1.13
N ILE A 49 6.00 -2.31 0.20
CA ILE A 49 6.29 -3.70 -0.16
C ILE A 49 7.71 -3.79 -0.75
N GLU A 50 8.16 -2.81 -1.52
CA GLU A 50 9.54 -2.79 -2.02
C GLU A 50 10.62 -2.58 -0.95
N GLU A 51 10.32 -1.90 0.16
CA GLU A 51 11.27 -1.74 1.28
C GLU A 51 11.19 -2.88 2.32
N TYR A 52 10.06 -3.57 2.44
CA TYR A 52 9.84 -4.62 3.43
C TYR A 52 9.96 -6.05 2.89
N LEU A 53 9.78 -6.29 1.59
CA LEU A 53 10.04 -7.60 1.01
C LEU A 53 11.54 -7.80 0.85
N THR A 54 12.01 -8.90 1.43
CA THR A 54 13.32 -9.45 1.07
C THR A 54 13.34 -9.77 -0.43
N VAL A 55 14.54 -9.86 -1.01
CA VAL A 55 14.72 -10.17 -2.44
C VAL A 55 13.95 -11.44 -2.84
N GLU A 56 13.87 -12.41 -1.93
CA GLU A 56 13.15 -13.67 -2.11
C GLU A 56 11.62 -13.50 -2.12
N GLU A 57 11.08 -12.66 -1.25
CA GLU A 57 9.64 -12.40 -1.22
C GLU A 57 9.18 -11.54 -2.41
N ARG A 58 10.07 -10.69 -2.95
CA ARG A 58 9.80 -9.88 -4.16
C ARG A 58 9.72 -10.73 -5.43
N ALA A 59 10.47 -11.83 -5.50
CA ALA A 59 10.44 -12.75 -6.64
C ALA A 59 9.12 -13.54 -6.70
N ASN A 60 8.58 -13.99 -5.56
CA ASN A 60 7.31 -14.70 -5.51
C ASN A 60 6.09 -13.82 -5.85
N ALA A 61 6.11 -12.54 -5.50
CA ALA A 61 5.00 -11.62 -5.79
C ALA A 61 4.88 -11.25 -7.28
N ALA A 62 5.90 -11.55 -8.11
CA ALA A 62 5.92 -11.27 -9.54
C ALA A 62 5.57 -12.50 -10.41
N GLU A 63 5.42 -13.68 -9.80
CA GLU A 63 5.13 -14.94 -10.49
C GLU A 63 3.67 -15.44 -10.31
N GLU A 64 2.81 -14.70 -9.60
CA GLU A 64 1.36 -14.97 -9.46
C GLU A 64 0.46 -14.06 -10.30
#